data_AF-A0A0L0BKS8-F1
#
_entry.id   AF-A0A0L0BKS8-F1
#
_cell.length_a   1.000
_cell.length_b   1.000
_cell.length_c   1.000
_cell.angle_alpha   90.00
_cell.angle_beta   90.00
_cell.angle_gamma   90.00
#
_symmetry.space_group_name_H-M   'P 1'
#
loop_
_entity.id
_entity.type
_entity.pdbx_description
1 polymer ?
#
loop_
_entity_poly.entity_id
_entity_poly.type
_entity_poly.pdbx_seq_one_letter_code
_entity_poly.pdbx_strand_id
1 'polypeptide(L)'
;MFRDKICSIKQNVNVRHRRTNTQFLKNIMYEEQLEKSVRAHEIQMTAENPMIKEQKLKSQICGELKQLKQEKFLEEKRKDRLHQNEEEVRHLVVQIKRAHIQRELAEQKALKEKKQKEELQERLEENKRFEEECQRNKEIFLEEERENIEKKAKFRRDLLKQMEEKETKRKLERELIIKERESMQKFLQSFEHDNERERQHMLELKELAKQDRDEYLKQVKLYKTQQKEDAEEDHRKYMEMIRQRDETERMRIQKHKENTMKRDALSERIGQQVYAQQMKQQKHNDFLLELLIEERLAKDDQRYKLKMEKQIETAKSLNEDFERSRWIRQQENHFRQQEDMNVVKEQLKMFQEQESKEFDMKNINLSKTRQYCQDLLQTIKNKQLELEFEATQNKREYQQQLALQQKRLHDIETEKLRLLKAEPLEICKFLPIKAISDKHRLELGLTCKEIKEKV
;
A
#
# COMPACT_ATOMS: atom_id res chain seq x y z
N MET A 1 6.62 -59.44 211.14
CA MET A 1 5.98 -60.66 211.53
C MET A 1 6.53 -61.56 210.40
N PHE A 2 7.60 -62.35 210.54
CA PHE A 2 7.74 -63.67 211.14
C PHE A 2 7.28 -64.79 210.20
N ARG A 3 6.86 -66.01 210.58
CA ARG A 3 7.09 -66.90 211.70
C ARG A 3 7.55 -68.16 211.01
N ASP A 4 8.83 -68.38 211.35
CA ASP A 4 9.61 -69.61 211.38
C ASP A 4 10.22 -70.04 210.03
N LYS A 5 11.54 -70.08 209.74
CA LYS A 5 12.81 -70.15 210.49
C LYS A 5 13.04 -71.43 211.27
N ILE A 6 14.16 -72.07 210.99
CA ILE A 6 15.21 -72.27 211.99
C ILE A 6 16.52 -71.90 211.33
N CYS A 7 17.44 -71.39 212.16
CA CYS A 7 18.85 -71.24 211.87
C CYS A 7 19.20 -70.17 210.82
N SER A 8 20.32 -69.47 210.88
CA SER A 8 21.35 -69.31 211.90
C SER A 8 22.39 -68.38 211.24
N ILE A 9 22.57 -67.15 211.75
CA ILE A 9 23.86 -66.62 212.27
C ILE A 9 24.75 -65.83 211.26
N LYS A 10 25.13 -64.59 211.64
CA LYS A 10 26.40 -63.88 211.29
C LYS A 10 27.46 -64.31 212.32
N GLN A 11 28.70 -64.65 211.92
CA GLN A 11 29.90 -64.71 212.79
C GLN A 11 31.13 -64.90 211.86
N ASN A 12 31.97 -63.90 211.54
CA ASN A 12 32.84 -63.07 212.38
C ASN A 12 33.68 -63.89 213.36
N VAL A 13 34.96 -63.48 213.53
CA VAL A 13 36.01 -63.93 214.50
C VAL A 13 37.16 -64.56 213.70
N ASN A 14 38.22 -63.83 213.30
CA ASN A 14 39.15 -63.05 214.13
C ASN A 14 40.14 -62.24 213.25
N VAL A 15 40.74 -61.12 213.65
CA VAL A 15 40.67 -60.32 214.86
C VAL A 15 41.35 -58.99 214.57
N ARG A 16 40.60 -57.90 214.78
CA ARG A 16 40.95 -56.68 215.54
C ARG A 16 39.69 -55.74 215.60
N HIS A 17 38.83 -55.93 216.65
CA HIS A 17 37.77 -55.03 217.27
C HIS A 17 36.23 -55.13 216.85
N ARG A 18 35.25 -55.07 217.82
CA ARG A 18 33.80 -55.57 217.78
C ARG A 18 32.67 -54.49 218.04
N ARG A 19 31.45 -54.60 217.41
CA ARG A 19 30.14 -53.92 217.80
C ARG A 19 28.76 -54.39 217.18
N THR A 20 28.66 -55.55 216.51
CA THR A 20 27.46 -56.04 215.75
C THR A 20 26.49 -56.93 216.56
N ASN A 21 25.18 -56.64 216.67
CA ASN A 21 24.05 -57.59 216.78
C ASN A 21 22.67 -56.92 217.03
N THR A 22 21.57 -57.61 216.65
CA THR A 22 20.14 -57.36 216.96
C THR A 22 19.45 -56.10 216.38
N GLN A 23 18.88 -56.03 215.19
CA GLN A 23 18.56 -57.01 214.12
C GLN A 23 17.44 -58.03 214.41
N PHE A 24 16.99 -58.17 215.66
CA PHE A 24 16.01 -59.20 216.01
C PHE A 24 14.55 -58.73 215.89
N LEU A 25 14.24 -57.48 216.27
CA LEU A 25 12.86 -56.99 216.33
C LEU A 25 12.31 -56.48 214.99
N LYS A 26 13.16 -56.51 213.95
CA LYS A 26 12.81 -56.59 212.53
C LYS A 26 11.77 -57.66 212.21
N ASN A 27 11.59 -58.64 213.08
CA ASN A 27 10.82 -59.79 212.70
C ASN A 27 9.34 -59.72 213.04
N ILE A 28 8.78 -58.90 213.98
CA ILE A 28 7.31 -58.86 214.30
C ILE A 28 6.56 -57.67 213.67
N MET A 29 6.95 -57.07 212.53
CA MET A 29 6.07 -56.12 211.77
C MET A 29 6.04 -56.31 210.22
N TYR A 30 5.70 -57.48 209.69
CA TYR A 30 6.13 -58.01 208.36
C TYR A 30 5.30 -59.23 207.88
N GLU A 31 4.40 -59.82 208.69
CA GLU A 31 3.70 -61.12 208.40
C GLU A 31 2.23 -60.88 208.39
N GLU A 32 1.68 -60.13 209.35
CA GLU A 32 0.25 -59.83 209.26
C GLU A 32 -0.03 -58.91 208.06
N GLN A 33 0.99 -58.20 207.56
CA GLN A 33 0.98 -57.56 206.24
C GLN A 33 1.21 -58.54 205.08
N LEU A 34 1.85 -59.69 205.30
CA LEU A 34 2.10 -60.75 204.30
C LEU A 34 0.86 -61.64 204.11
N GLU A 35 0.04 -61.89 205.13
CA GLU A 35 -1.19 -62.70 204.96
C GLU A 35 -2.29 -61.93 204.19
N LYS A 36 -2.42 -60.61 204.42
CA LYS A 36 -3.37 -59.76 203.67
C LYS A 36 -3.01 -59.59 202.19
N SER A 37 -1.77 -59.89 201.79
CA SER A 37 -1.37 -59.86 200.37
C SER A 37 -1.55 -61.20 199.65
N VAL A 38 -1.58 -62.31 200.37
CA VAL A 38 -1.63 -63.65 199.75
C VAL A 38 -3.05 -64.03 199.31
N ARG A 39 -4.11 -63.77 200.10
CA ARG A 39 -5.48 -64.20 199.70
C ARG A 39 -6.12 -63.36 198.60
N ALA A 40 -5.71 -62.11 198.42
CA ALA A 40 -6.11 -61.30 197.26
C ALA A 40 -5.41 -61.75 195.96
N HIS A 41 -4.34 -62.57 196.07
CA HIS A 41 -3.56 -63.07 194.94
C HIS A 41 -4.12 -64.36 194.33
N GLU A 42 -4.98 -65.10 195.04
CA GLU A 42 -5.38 -66.45 194.59
C GLU A 42 -6.63 -66.49 193.70
N ILE A 43 -7.62 -65.59 193.86
CA ILE A 43 -8.92 -65.76 193.17
C ILE A 43 -9.00 -64.98 191.82
N GLN A 44 -8.18 -63.96 191.59
CA GLN A 44 -8.05 -63.33 190.26
C GLN A 44 -7.21 -64.15 189.26
N MET A 45 -6.56 -65.22 189.72
CA MET A 45 -5.62 -66.01 188.92
C MET A 45 -6.23 -67.23 188.21
N THR A 46 -7.54 -67.53 188.33
CA THR A 46 -8.06 -68.85 187.90
C THR A 46 -9.25 -68.90 186.94
N ALA A 47 -9.69 -67.80 186.32
CA ALA A 47 -10.64 -67.88 185.21
C ALA A 47 -10.30 -66.94 184.04
N GLU A 48 -9.51 -67.43 183.07
CA GLU A 48 -9.19 -66.68 181.84
C GLU A 48 -10.29 -66.81 180.75
N ASN A 49 -10.50 -65.68 180.07
CA ASN A 49 -11.69 -65.28 179.33
C ASN A 49 -11.52 -65.49 177.80
N PRO A 50 -12.51 -66.05 177.06
CA PRO A 50 -12.42 -66.42 175.64
C PRO A 50 -11.98 -65.33 174.63
N MET A 51 -11.94 -64.04 175.00
CA MET A 51 -11.52 -62.95 174.11
C MET A 51 -10.02 -63.01 173.72
N ILE A 52 -9.16 -63.63 174.53
CA ILE A 52 -7.70 -63.71 174.28
C ILE A 52 -7.36 -64.76 173.20
N LYS A 53 -8.20 -65.80 173.02
CA LYS A 53 -7.96 -66.84 172.01
C LYS A 53 -8.13 -66.32 170.57
N GLU A 54 -9.13 -65.48 170.32
CA GLU A 54 -9.40 -64.93 168.99
C GLU A 54 -8.33 -63.92 168.54
N GLN A 55 -7.78 -63.15 169.49
CA GLN A 55 -6.70 -62.19 169.23
C GLN A 55 -5.37 -62.89 168.92
N LYS A 56 -5.07 -64.02 169.58
CA LYS A 56 -3.89 -64.84 169.27
C LYS A 56 -3.97 -65.44 167.85
N LEU A 57 -5.14 -65.90 167.41
CA LEU A 57 -5.31 -66.52 166.09
C LEU A 57 -5.20 -65.50 164.94
N LYS A 58 -5.78 -64.29 165.10
CA LYS A 58 -5.60 -63.18 164.14
C LYS A 58 -4.16 -62.68 164.09
N SER A 59 -3.45 -62.67 165.21
CA SER A 59 -2.02 -62.32 165.25
C SER A 59 -1.14 -63.34 164.53
N GLN A 60 -1.45 -64.63 164.61
CA GLN A 60 -0.72 -65.69 163.90
C GLN A 60 -0.86 -65.59 162.37
N ILE A 61 -2.08 -65.42 161.84
CA ILE A 61 -2.34 -65.28 160.39
C ILE A 61 -1.64 -64.04 159.81
N CYS A 62 -1.69 -62.90 160.52
CA CYS A 62 -0.97 -61.70 160.10
C CYS A 62 0.56 -61.89 160.11
N GLY A 63 1.08 -62.73 161.01
CA GLY A 63 2.50 -63.12 161.03
C GLY A 63 2.89 -63.90 159.78
N GLU A 64 2.11 -64.91 159.39
CA GLU A 64 2.37 -65.77 158.23
C GLU A 64 2.31 -65.01 156.90
N LEU A 65 1.31 -64.15 156.69
CA LEU A 65 1.21 -63.34 155.46
C LEU A 65 2.36 -62.33 155.31
N LYS A 66 2.83 -61.76 156.43
CA LYS A 66 3.96 -60.84 156.42
C LYS A 66 5.25 -61.58 156.03
N GLN A 67 5.43 -62.82 156.50
CA GLN A 67 6.56 -63.67 156.12
C GLN A 67 6.54 -64.03 154.62
N LEU A 68 5.40 -64.47 154.07
CA LEU A 68 5.29 -64.80 152.64
C LEU A 68 5.58 -63.61 151.70
N LYS A 69 5.08 -62.42 152.04
CA LYS A 69 5.36 -61.21 151.25
C LYS A 69 6.84 -60.83 151.33
N GLN A 70 7.45 -61.01 152.50
CA GLN A 70 8.87 -60.76 152.70
C GLN A 70 9.72 -61.75 151.91
N GLU A 71 9.34 -63.03 151.83
CA GLU A 71 10.03 -64.03 151.00
C GLU A 71 9.98 -63.71 149.50
N LYS A 72 8.79 -63.39 148.94
CA LYS A 72 8.68 -63.02 147.52
C LYS A 72 9.51 -61.79 147.16
N PHE A 73 9.48 -60.77 148.01
CA PHE A 73 10.29 -59.58 147.81
C PHE A 73 11.79 -59.89 147.89
N LEU A 74 12.19 -60.78 148.81
CA LEU A 74 13.59 -61.23 148.90
C LEU A 74 13.99 -62.06 147.67
N GLU A 75 13.10 -62.87 147.10
CA GLU A 75 13.35 -63.62 145.86
C GLU A 75 13.48 -62.71 144.63
N GLU A 76 12.58 -61.75 144.42
CA GLU A 76 12.71 -60.76 143.34
C GLU A 76 13.99 -59.95 143.51
N LYS A 77 14.25 -59.46 144.72
CA LYS A 77 15.50 -58.75 145.02
C LYS A 77 16.73 -59.65 144.88
N ARG A 78 16.58 -60.98 144.99
CA ARG A 78 17.65 -61.94 144.69
C ARG A 78 17.81 -62.12 143.19
N LYS A 79 16.74 -62.22 142.40
CA LYS A 79 16.78 -62.27 140.92
C LYS A 79 17.38 -61.00 140.33
N ASP A 80 16.96 -59.83 140.80
CA ASP A 80 17.53 -58.55 140.37
C ASP A 80 19.00 -58.46 140.76
N ARG A 81 19.36 -58.93 141.96
CA ARG A 81 20.78 -59.04 142.35
C ARG A 81 21.54 -60.07 141.53
N LEU A 82 20.95 -61.17 141.07
CA LEU A 82 21.60 -62.12 140.16
C LEU A 82 21.80 -61.50 138.77
N HIS A 83 20.77 -60.87 138.20
CA HIS A 83 20.87 -60.12 136.95
C HIS A 83 21.91 -59.00 137.01
N GLN A 84 22.06 -58.35 138.16
CA GLN A 84 23.04 -57.29 138.37
C GLN A 84 24.41 -57.80 138.80
N ASN A 85 24.57 -58.87 139.56
CA ASN A 85 25.88 -59.27 140.11
C ASN A 85 26.51 -60.46 139.38
N GLU A 86 25.74 -61.28 138.66
CA GLU A 86 26.32 -62.35 137.85
C GLU A 86 26.75 -61.82 136.49
N GLU A 87 28.06 -61.88 136.25
CA GLU A 87 28.67 -61.43 135.00
C GLU A 87 28.17 -62.20 133.79
N GLU A 88 27.83 -63.49 133.95
CA GLU A 88 27.33 -64.35 132.87
C GLU A 88 26.02 -63.83 132.28
N VAL A 89 25.09 -63.38 133.13
CA VAL A 89 23.79 -62.88 132.67
C VAL A 89 23.93 -61.54 131.96
N ARG A 90 24.82 -60.66 132.45
CA ARG A 90 25.16 -59.41 131.76
C ARG A 90 25.80 -59.70 130.40
N HIS A 91 26.69 -60.69 130.31
CA HIS A 91 27.33 -61.06 129.05
C HIS A 91 26.30 -61.58 128.03
N LEU A 92 25.36 -62.43 128.43
CA LEU A 92 24.29 -62.93 127.56
C LEU A 92 23.40 -61.81 127.02
N VAL A 93 23.03 -60.83 127.85
CA VAL A 93 22.23 -59.67 127.40
C VAL A 93 22.99 -58.84 126.34
N VAL A 94 24.30 -58.64 126.52
CA VAL A 94 25.14 -57.96 125.53
C VAL A 94 25.24 -58.77 124.23
N GLN A 95 25.35 -60.11 124.31
CA GLN A 95 25.37 -60.97 123.14
C GLN A 95 24.06 -60.91 122.35
N ILE A 96 22.90 -60.91 123.03
CA ILE A 96 21.58 -60.79 122.39
C ILE A 96 21.45 -59.43 121.68
N LYS A 97 21.84 -58.33 122.33
CA LYS A 97 21.82 -57.00 121.71
C LYS A 97 22.73 -56.94 120.48
N ARG A 98 23.93 -57.52 120.57
CA ARG A 98 24.87 -57.59 119.44
C ARG A 98 24.31 -58.41 118.28
N ALA A 99 23.69 -59.55 118.56
CA ALA A 99 23.07 -60.39 117.55
C ALA A 99 21.91 -59.67 116.83
N HIS A 100 21.11 -58.90 117.57
CA HIS A 100 20.04 -58.09 116.99
C HIS A 100 20.57 -57.00 116.03
N ILE A 101 21.58 -56.23 116.47
CA ILE A 101 22.23 -55.21 115.62
C ILE A 101 22.87 -55.85 114.38
N GLN A 102 23.50 -57.01 114.53
CA GLN A 102 24.09 -57.74 113.39
C GLN A 102 23.03 -58.16 112.37
N ARG A 103 21.85 -58.57 112.83
CA ARG A 103 20.73 -58.92 111.94
C ARG A 103 20.21 -57.68 111.19
N GLU A 104 19.98 -56.56 111.87
CA GLU A 104 19.54 -55.32 111.21
C GLU A 104 20.56 -54.80 110.19
N LEU A 105 21.86 -54.88 110.50
CA LEU A 105 22.93 -54.53 109.57
C LEU A 105 22.95 -55.45 108.34
N ALA A 106 22.68 -56.75 108.53
CA ALA A 106 22.58 -57.68 107.40
C ALA A 106 21.37 -57.37 106.51
N GLU A 107 20.21 -57.05 107.10
CA GLU A 107 19.01 -56.65 106.38
C GLU A 107 19.22 -55.33 105.61
N GLN A 108 19.86 -54.32 106.22
CA GLN A 108 20.21 -53.08 105.53
C GLN A 108 21.21 -53.27 104.38
N LYS A 109 22.22 -54.14 104.55
CA LYS A 109 23.16 -54.48 103.49
C LYS A 109 22.44 -55.16 102.32
N ALA A 110 21.56 -56.12 102.59
CA ALA A 110 20.78 -56.80 101.57
C ALA A 110 19.87 -55.83 100.78
N LEU A 111 19.22 -54.89 101.47
CA LEU A 111 18.41 -53.85 100.82
C LEU A 111 19.24 -52.90 99.95
N LYS A 112 20.43 -52.49 100.43
CA LYS A 112 21.33 -51.63 99.66
C LYS A 112 21.85 -52.34 98.41
N GLU A 113 22.26 -53.60 98.52
CA GLU A 113 22.70 -54.41 97.38
C GLU A 113 21.57 -54.62 96.37
N LYS A 114 20.33 -54.82 96.85
CA LYS A 114 19.16 -54.93 95.97
C LYS A 114 18.92 -53.65 95.18
N LYS A 115 18.92 -52.49 95.86
CA LYS A 115 18.78 -51.18 95.20
C LYS A 115 19.90 -50.91 94.19
N GLN A 116 21.14 -51.21 94.54
CA GLN A 116 22.26 -51.06 93.61
C GLN A 116 22.13 -51.93 92.36
N LYS A 117 21.60 -53.15 92.49
CA LYS A 117 21.31 -54.02 91.35
C LYS A 117 20.17 -53.48 90.49
N GLU A 118 19.11 -52.97 91.09
CA GLU A 118 17.99 -52.32 90.38
C GLU A 118 18.46 -51.08 89.60
N GLU A 119 19.22 -50.18 90.23
CA GLU A 119 19.80 -48.99 89.57
C GLU A 119 20.76 -49.36 88.42
N LEU A 120 21.54 -50.43 88.59
CA LEU A 120 22.42 -50.92 87.51
C LEU A 120 21.60 -51.47 86.34
N GLN A 121 20.51 -52.19 86.61
CA GLN A 121 19.62 -52.70 85.58
C GLN A 121 18.93 -51.57 84.82
N GLU A 122 18.39 -50.56 85.51
CA GLU A 122 17.77 -49.39 84.89
C GLU A 122 18.76 -48.65 83.97
N ARG A 123 19.99 -48.41 84.43
CA ARG A 123 21.04 -47.77 83.59
C ARG A 123 21.38 -48.60 82.36
N LEU A 124 21.43 -49.92 82.47
CA LEU A 124 21.67 -50.80 81.33
C LEU A 124 20.51 -50.76 80.32
N GLU A 125 19.27 -50.68 80.79
CA GLU A 125 18.09 -50.53 79.93
C GLU A 125 18.05 -49.17 79.25
N GLU A 126 18.35 -48.08 79.96
CA GLU A 126 18.47 -46.73 79.38
C GLU A 126 19.54 -46.67 78.30
N ASN A 127 20.73 -47.22 78.57
CA ASN A 127 21.81 -47.28 77.58
C ASN A 127 21.41 -48.08 76.34
N LYS A 128 20.72 -49.22 76.49
CA LYS A 128 20.20 -49.99 75.36
C LYS A 128 19.19 -49.20 74.53
N ARG A 129 18.24 -48.52 75.17
CA ARG A 129 17.25 -47.67 74.48
C ARG A 129 17.92 -46.54 73.71
N PHE A 130 18.94 -45.91 74.31
CA PHE A 130 19.71 -44.85 73.67
C PHE A 130 20.53 -45.36 72.48
N GLU A 131 21.15 -46.54 72.58
CA GLU A 131 21.86 -47.19 71.47
C GLU A 131 20.91 -47.52 70.31
N GLU A 132 19.72 -48.07 70.60
CA GLU A 132 18.68 -48.36 69.62
C GLU A 132 18.15 -47.09 68.92
N GLU A 133 18.01 -45.99 69.65
CA GLU A 133 17.61 -44.69 69.08
C GLU A 133 18.73 -44.11 68.19
N CYS A 134 19.99 -44.21 68.63
CA CYS A 134 21.13 -43.81 67.81
C CYS A 134 21.26 -44.64 66.52
N GLN A 135 20.97 -45.95 66.57
CA GLN A 135 20.96 -46.80 65.38
C GLN A 135 19.84 -46.41 64.42
N ARG A 136 18.61 -46.20 64.93
CA ARG A 136 17.48 -45.74 64.11
C ARG A 136 17.76 -44.39 63.43
N ASN A 137 18.35 -43.44 64.14
CA ASN A 137 18.70 -42.14 63.57
C ASN A 137 19.79 -42.26 62.49
N LYS A 138 20.76 -43.17 62.65
CA LYS A 138 21.75 -43.47 61.59
C LYS A 138 21.10 -44.08 60.35
N GLU A 139 20.15 -44.98 60.51
CA GLU A 139 19.42 -45.58 59.40
C GLU A 139 18.61 -44.54 58.63
N ILE A 140 17.90 -43.65 59.33
CA ILE A 140 17.15 -42.54 58.72
C ILE A 140 18.10 -41.64 57.90
N PHE A 141 19.25 -41.27 58.45
CA PHE A 141 20.22 -40.44 57.74
C PHE A 141 20.76 -41.12 56.48
N LEU A 142 21.07 -42.41 56.55
CA LEU A 142 21.53 -43.19 55.39
C LEU A 142 20.44 -43.30 54.32
N GLU A 143 19.18 -43.44 54.70
CA GLU A 143 18.04 -43.49 53.77
C GLU A 143 17.82 -42.13 53.09
N GLU A 144 17.88 -41.02 53.84
CA GLU A 144 17.82 -39.66 53.29
C GLU A 144 18.98 -39.37 52.31
N GLU A 145 20.19 -39.85 52.62
CA GLU A 145 21.34 -39.72 51.74
C GLU A 145 21.14 -40.51 50.44
N ARG A 146 20.63 -41.75 50.52
CA ARG A 146 20.28 -42.58 49.36
C ARG A 146 19.21 -41.91 48.50
N GLU A 147 18.13 -41.43 49.11
CA GLU A 147 17.08 -40.69 48.40
C GLU A 147 17.64 -39.46 47.69
N ASN A 148 18.53 -38.71 48.33
CA ASN A 148 19.16 -37.53 47.74
C ASN A 148 20.07 -37.89 46.57
N ILE A 149 20.82 -38.98 46.66
CA ILE A 149 21.63 -39.51 45.56
C ILE A 149 20.73 -39.90 44.38
N GLU A 150 19.62 -40.61 44.64
CA GLU A 150 18.67 -40.99 43.60
C GLU A 150 17.98 -39.78 42.94
N LYS A 151 17.53 -38.80 43.73
CA LYS A 151 16.96 -37.54 43.23
C LYS A 151 17.94 -36.81 42.33
N LYS A 152 19.22 -36.68 42.75
CA LYS A 152 20.29 -36.09 41.93
C LYS A 152 20.56 -36.91 40.67
N ALA A 153 20.52 -38.24 40.73
CA ALA A 153 20.73 -39.09 39.56
C ALA A 153 19.59 -38.96 38.55
N LYS A 154 18.33 -38.95 39.00
CA LYS A 154 17.15 -38.71 38.16
C LYS A 154 17.24 -37.33 37.48
N PHE A 155 17.52 -36.28 38.26
CA PHE A 155 17.68 -34.93 37.72
C PHE A 155 18.77 -34.85 36.63
N ARG A 156 19.93 -35.49 36.83
CA ARG A 156 20.98 -35.54 35.80
C ARG A 156 20.53 -36.26 34.52
N ARG A 157 19.79 -37.37 34.65
CA ARG A 157 19.25 -38.09 33.47
C ARG A 157 18.26 -37.23 32.70
N ASP A 158 17.37 -36.52 33.40
CA ASP A 158 16.38 -35.65 32.77
C ASP A 158 17.05 -34.45 32.08
N LEU A 159 18.10 -33.88 32.70
CA LEU A 159 18.89 -32.81 32.09
C LEU A 159 19.59 -33.30 30.80
N LEU A 160 20.17 -34.50 30.80
CA LEU A 160 20.77 -35.09 29.61
C LEU A 160 19.76 -35.27 28.49
N LYS A 161 18.56 -35.80 28.79
CA LYS A 161 17.47 -35.92 27.81
C LYS A 161 17.07 -34.57 27.22
N GLN A 162 16.93 -33.53 28.05
CA GLN A 162 16.61 -32.18 27.58
C GLN A 162 17.69 -31.62 26.66
N MET A 163 18.97 -31.89 26.95
CA MET A 163 20.08 -31.51 26.08
C MET A 163 20.02 -32.24 24.74
N GLU A 164 19.81 -33.55 24.74
CA GLU A 164 19.67 -34.36 23.52
C GLU A 164 18.49 -33.88 22.65
N GLU A 165 17.32 -33.65 23.26
CA GLU A 165 16.15 -33.11 22.54
C GLU A 165 16.47 -31.75 21.90
N LYS A 166 17.16 -30.85 22.63
CA LYS A 166 17.54 -29.54 22.09
C LYS A 166 18.54 -29.66 20.94
N GLU A 167 19.49 -30.58 21.03
CA GLU A 167 20.41 -30.86 19.92
C GLU A 167 19.70 -31.43 18.70
N THR A 168 18.75 -32.35 18.88
CA THR A 168 17.96 -32.88 17.76
C THR A 168 17.11 -31.80 17.10
N LYS A 169 16.47 -30.92 17.88
CA LYS A 169 15.71 -29.77 17.34
C LYS A 169 16.60 -28.85 16.51
N ARG A 170 17.78 -28.50 17.01
CA ARG A 170 18.76 -27.69 16.27
C ARG A 170 19.23 -28.35 14.97
N LYS A 171 19.40 -29.68 14.95
CA LYS A 171 19.75 -30.42 13.73
C LYS A 171 18.62 -30.33 12.70
N LEU A 172 17.38 -30.58 13.12
CA LEU A 172 16.20 -30.47 12.25
C LEU A 172 16.01 -29.04 11.71
N GLU A 173 16.17 -28.01 12.55
CA GLU A 173 16.11 -26.61 12.12
C GLU A 173 17.17 -26.30 11.06
N ARG A 174 18.41 -26.77 11.25
CA ARG A 174 19.49 -26.59 10.25
C ARG A 174 19.17 -27.30 8.94
N GLU A 175 18.64 -28.51 8.98
CA GLU A 175 18.24 -29.24 7.78
C GLU A 175 17.11 -28.52 7.02
N LEU A 176 16.14 -27.95 7.73
CA LEU A 176 15.08 -27.14 7.14
C LEU A 176 15.64 -25.89 6.45
N ILE A 177 16.53 -25.15 7.13
CA ILE A 177 17.17 -23.96 6.56
C ILE A 177 17.96 -24.30 5.29
N ILE A 178 18.68 -25.43 5.28
CA ILE A 178 19.43 -25.87 4.09
C ILE A 178 18.46 -26.20 2.94
N LYS A 179 17.37 -26.95 3.21
CA LYS A 179 16.36 -27.27 2.20
C LYS A 179 15.68 -26.02 1.64
N GLU A 180 15.32 -25.06 2.50
CA GLU A 180 14.75 -23.78 2.09
C GLU A 180 15.72 -22.98 1.21
N ARG A 181 16.99 -22.93 1.60
CA ARG A 181 18.04 -22.27 0.80
C ARG A 181 18.21 -22.92 -0.58
N GLU A 182 18.25 -24.25 -0.65
CA GLU A 182 18.34 -24.98 -1.91
C GLU A 182 17.10 -24.77 -2.79
N SER A 183 15.91 -24.78 -2.19
CA SER A 183 14.65 -24.49 -2.90
C SER A 183 14.65 -23.08 -3.47
N MET A 184 15.04 -22.09 -2.66
CA MET A 184 15.14 -20.69 -3.09
C MET A 184 16.17 -20.52 -4.22
N GLN A 185 17.31 -21.19 -4.12
CA GLN A 185 18.34 -21.14 -5.17
C GLN A 185 17.84 -21.73 -6.49
N LYS A 186 17.12 -22.87 -6.46
CA LYS A 186 16.50 -23.45 -7.65
C LYS A 186 15.45 -22.53 -8.25
N PHE A 187 14.63 -21.90 -7.41
CA PHE A 187 13.64 -20.92 -7.86
C PHE A 187 14.30 -19.74 -8.57
N LEU A 188 15.34 -19.14 -7.96
CA LEU A 188 16.09 -18.03 -8.55
C LEU A 188 16.72 -18.42 -9.89
N GLN A 189 17.32 -19.60 -9.99
CA GLN A 189 17.87 -20.10 -11.26
C GLN A 189 16.80 -20.26 -12.34
N SER A 190 15.60 -20.78 -11.98
CA SER A 190 14.50 -20.88 -12.94
C SER A 190 14.03 -19.49 -13.40
N PHE A 191 13.94 -18.54 -12.48
CA PHE A 191 13.52 -17.17 -12.77
C PHE A 191 14.53 -16.43 -13.65
N GLU A 192 15.83 -16.60 -13.39
CA GLU A 192 16.89 -16.07 -14.26
C GLU A 192 16.81 -16.69 -15.65
N HIS A 193 16.59 -18.00 -15.74
CA HIS A 193 16.47 -18.69 -17.03
C HIS A 193 15.22 -18.28 -17.82
N ASP A 194 14.08 -18.08 -17.15
CA ASP A 194 12.85 -17.58 -17.76
C ASP A 194 13.02 -16.14 -18.26
N ASN A 195 13.62 -15.26 -17.44
CA ASN A 195 13.95 -13.89 -17.86
C ASN A 195 14.86 -13.84 -19.08
N GLU A 196 15.88 -14.71 -19.14
CA GLU A 196 16.78 -14.77 -20.29
C GLU A 196 16.05 -15.24 -21.55
N ARG A 197 15.14 -16.23 -21.43
CA ARG A 197 14.26 -16.66 -22.53
C ARG A 197 13.31 -15.57 -22.99
N GLU A 198 12.69 -14.83 -22.08
CA GLU A 198 11.83 -13.70 -22.44
C GLU A 198 12.63 -12.61 -23.18
N ARG A 199 13.84 -12.29 -22.72
CA ARG A 199 14.72 -11.33 -23.40
C ARG A 199 15.08 -11.79 -24.82
N GLN A 200 15.42 -13.06 -24.99
CA GLN A 200 15.72 -13.63 -26.31
C GLN A 200 14.50 -13.56 -27.23
N HIS A 201 13.32 -13.97 -26.74
CA HIS A 201 12.08 -13.88 -27.49
C HIS A 201 11.73 -12.43 -27.90
N MET A 202 11.93 -11.46 -27.00
CA MET A 202 11.73 -10.04 -27.32
C MET A 202 12.73 -9.52 -28.36
N LEU A 203 13.96 -10.02 -28.37
CA LEU A 203 14.94 -9.70 -29.41
C LEU A 203 14.53 -10.29 -30.76
N GLU A 204 14.10 -11.55 -30.80
CA GLU A 204 13.60 -12.21 -32.01
C GLU A 204 12.39 -11.46 -32.60
N LEU A 205 11.41 -11.07 -31.78
CA LEU A 205 10.28 -10.27 -32.22
C LEU A 205 10.70 -8.92 -32.80
N LYS A 206 11.71 -8.28 -32.20
CA LYS A 206 12.24 -7.00 -32.69
C LYS A 206 12.96 -7.17 -34.03
N GLU A 207 13.69 -8.27 -34.22
CA GLU A 207 14.31 -8.59 -35.51
C GLU A 207 13.27 -8.88 -36.58
N LEU A 208 12.24 -9.67 -36.27
CA LEU A 208 11.13 -9.95 -37.17
C LEU A 208 10.42 -8.64 -37.60
N ALA A 209 10.06 -7.79 -36.64
CA ALA A 209 9.42 -6.50 -36.94
C ALA A 209 10.32 -5.58 -37.78
N LYS A 210 11.65 -5.66 -37.62
CA LYS A 210 12.60 -4.94 -38.46
C LYS A 210 12.62 -5.49 -39.89
N GLN A 211 12.60 -6.81 -40.06
CA GLN A 211 12.51 -7.46 -41.37
C GLN A 211 11.21 -7.07 -42.09
N ASP A 212 10.06 -7.18 -41.42
CA ASP A 212 8.76 -6.79 -41.97
C ASP A 212 8.75 -5.32 -42.42
N ARG A 213 9.32 -4.43 -41.60
CA ARG A 213 9.46 -3.01 -41.94
C ARG A 213 10.34 -2.80 -43.17
N ASP A 214 11.48 -3.49 -43.25
CA ASP A 214 12.40 -3.37 -44.38
C ASP A 214 11.77 -3.91 -45.68
N GLU A 215 10.99 -4.99 -45.60
CA GLU A 215 10.21 -5.53 -46.72
C GLU A 215 9.12 -4.56 -47.18
N TYR A 216 8.35 -3.99 -46.24
CA TYR A 216 7.35 -2.98 -46.55
C TYR A 216 7.98 -1.75 -47.24
N LEU A 217 9.13 -1.28 -46.74
CA LEU A 217 9.86 -0.17 -47.36
C LEU A 217 10.35 -0.51 -48.78
N LYS A 218 10.79 -1.75 -49.03
CA LYS A 218 11.14 -2.22 -50.38
C LYS A 218 9.92 -2.22 -51.30
N GLN A 219 8.78 -2.73 -50.84
CA GLN A 219 7.52 -2.72 -51.61
C GLN A 219 7.06 -1.30 -51.94
N VAL A 220 7.10 -0.38 -50.98
CA VAL A 220 6.75 1.03 -51.21
C VAL A 220 7.68 1.68 -52.24
N LYS A 221 8.98 1.38 -52.19
CA LYS A 221 9.93 1.88 -53.21
C LYS A 221 9.58 1.34 -54.59
N LEU A 222 9.31 0.05 -54.70
CA LEU A 222 8.97 -0.62 -55.97
C LEU A 222 7.66 -0.08 -56.56
N TYR A 223 6.65 0.15 -55.72
CA TYR A 223 5.40 0.76 -56.13
C TYR A 223 5.60 2.21 -56.63
N LYS A 224 6.43 3.00 -55.93
CA LYS A 224 6.77 4.36 -56.36
C LYS A 224 7.54 4.40 -57.68
N THR A 225 8.40 3.41 -57.95
CA THR A 225 9.09 3.32 -59.24
C THR A 225 8.12 2.96 -60.35
N GLN A 226 7.23 1.98 -60.12
CA GLN A 226 6.17 1.63 -61.08
C GLN A 226 5.26 2.83 -61.39
N GLN A 227 4.78 3.56 -60.39
CA GLN A 227 3.98 4.77 -60.61
C GLN A 227 4.70 5.83 -61.45
N LYS A 228 6.02 5.96 -61.32
CA LYS A 228 6.80 6.88 -62.14
C LYS A 228 6.92 6.38 -63.58
N GLU A 229 7.16 5.10 -63.77
CA GLU A 229 7.24 4.47 -65.10
C GLU A 229 5.90 4.60 -65.84
N ASP A 230 4.78 4.33 -65.15
CA ASP A 230 3.42 4.50 -65.68
C ASP A 230 3.17 5.96 -66.08
N ALA A 231 3.53 6.92 -65.22
CA ALA A 231 3.38 8.34 -65.51
C ALA A 231 4.25 8.80 -66.69
N GLU A 232 5.47 8.26 -66.83
CA GLU A 232 6.35 8.51 -67.97
C GLU A 232 5.80 7.89 -69.27
N GLU A 233 5.20 6.70 -69.19
CA GLU A 233 4.52 6.07 -70.31
C GLU A 233 3.29 6.87 -70.77
N ASP A 234 2.45 7.31 -69.84
CA ASP A 234 1.30 8.16 -70.13
C ASP A 234 1.72 9.50 -70.73
N HIS A 235 2.80 10.10 -70.22
CA HIS A 235 3.37 11.31 -70.80
C HIS A 235 3.88 11.08 -72.23
N ARG A 236 4.55 9.95 -72.50
CA ARG A 236 4.98 9.56 -73.85
C ARG A 236 3.79 9.41 -74.79
N LYS A 237 2.73 8.69 -74.37
CA LYS A 237 1.49 8.53 -75.15
C LYS A 237 0.83 9.88 -75.44
N TYR A 238 0.77 10.77 -74.46
CA TYR A 238 0.22 12.11 -74.63
C TYR A 238 1.02 12.95 -75.64
N MET A 239 2.35 12.92 -75.55
CA MET A 239 3.22 13.61 -76.51
C MET A 239 3.07 13.06 -77.94
N GLU A 240 2.89 11.75 -78.08
CA GLU A 240 2.64 11.12 -79.37
C GLU A 240 1.28 11.55 -79.96
N MET A 241 0.23 11.62 -79.15
CA MET A 241 -1.05 12.20 -79.57
C MET A 241 -0.94 13.65 -80.02
N ILE A 242 -0.15 14.49 -79.33
CA ILE A 242 0.11 15.87 -79.76
C ILE A 242 0.80 15.89 -81.12
N ARG A 243 1.84 15.06 -81.31
CA ARG A 243 2.55 14.98 -82.60
C ARG A 243 1.62 14.60 -83.75
N GLN A 244 0.78 13.58 -83.54
CA GLN A 244 -0.22 13.17 -84.53
C GLN A 244 -1.21 14.30 -84.83
N ARG A 245 -1.70 15.01 -83.80
CA ARG A 245 -2.57 16.17 -83.99
C ARG A 245 -1.89 17.26 -84.81
N ASP A 246 -0.65 17.62 -84.48
CA ASP A 246 0.11 18.65 -85.19
C ASP A 246 0.36 18.25 -86.65
N GLU A 247 0.65 16.97 -86.91
CA GLU A 247 0.82 16.45 -88.26
C GLU A 247 -0.48 16.54 -89.07
N THR A 248 -1.62 16.15 -88.47
CA THR A 248 -2.92 16.30 -89.14
C THR A 248 -3.26 17.77 -89.44
N GLU A 249 -2.92 18.69 -88.54
CA GLU A 249 -3.15 20.12 -88.74
C GLU A 249 -2.23 20.68 -89.84
N ARG A 250 -0.95 20.28 -89.88
CA ARG A 250 -0.05 20.62 -90.99
C ARG A 250 -0.58 20.13 -92.33
N MET A 251 -1.10 18.91 -92.39
CA MET A 251 -1.71 18.37 -93.60
C MET A 251 -2.97 19.15 -94.03
N ARG A 252 -3.79 19.59 -93.06
CA ARG A 252 -4.95 20.47 -93.34
C ARG A 252 -4.52 21.83 -93.88
N ILE A 253 -3.52 22.46 -93.27
CA ILE A 253 -2.96 23.74 -93.73
C ILE A 253 -2.39 23.60 -95.14
N GLN A 254 -1.64 22.52 -95.41
CA GLN A 254 -1.07 22.26 -96.73
C GLN A 254 -2.17 22.08 -97.80
N LYS A 255 -3.19 21.27 -97.50
CA LYS A 255 -4.35 21.11 -98.38
C LYS A 255 -5.10 22.42 -98.62
N HIS A 256 -5.20 23.28 -97.60
CA HIS A 256 -5.79 24.60 -97.76
C HIS A 256 -4.97 25.48 -98.72
N LYS A 257 -3.64 25.49 -98.59
CA LYS A 257 -2.73 26.21 -99.50
C LYS A 257 -2.82 25.71 -100.95
N GLU A 258 -2.89 24.40 -101.15
CA GLU A 258 -3.08 23.83 -102.49
C GLU A 258 -4.42 24.26 -103.11
N ASN A 259 -5.47 24.28 -102.31
CA ASN A 259 -6.79 24.74 -102.76
C ASN A 259 -6.79 26.24 -103.08
N THR A 260 -6.11 27.08 -102.30
CA THR A 260 -5.98 28.51 -102.62
C THR A 260 -5.22 28.71 -103.93
N MET A 261 -4.09 28.01 -104.13
CA MET A 261 -3.35 28.07 -105.41
C MET A 261 -4.20 27.65 -106.61
N LYS A 262 -5.02 26.60 -106.48
CA LYS A 262 -5.97 26.19 -107.54
C LYS A 262 -7.03 27.25 -107.80
N ARG A 263 -7.57 27.89 -106.75
CA ARG A 263 -8.55 28.99 -106.89
C ARG A 263 -7.93 30.21 -107.57
N ASP A 264 -6.68 30.55 -107.25
CA ASP A 264 -5.97 31.67 -107.86
C ASP A 264 -5.71 31.40 -109.34
N ALA A 265 -5.25 30.19 -109.70
CA ALA A 265 -5.04 29.79 -111.09
C ALA A 265 -6.34 29.79 -111.92
N LEU A 266 -7.46 29.33 -111.33
CA LEU A 266 -8.77 29.41 -111.98
C LEU A 266 -9.22 30.87 -112.16
N SER A 267 -9.00 31.71 -111.15
CA SER A 267 -9.36 33.14 -111.19
C SER A 267 -8.55 33.87 -112.27
N GLU A 268 -7.25 33.59 -112.39
CA GLU A 268 -6.39 34.12 -113.44
C GLU A 268 -6.87 33.68 -114.83
N ARG A 269 -7.19 32.39 -115.01
CA ARG A 269 -7.73 31.86 -116.27
C ARG A 269 -9.05 32.52 -116.66
N ILE A 270 -9.95 32.72 -115.70
CA ILE A 270 -11.21 33.44 -115.93
C ILE A 270 -10.90 34.90 -116.34
N GLY A 271 -9.98 35.57 -115.65
CA GLY A 271 -9.53 36.92 -115.99
C GLY A 271 -9.00 37.02 -117.43
N GLN A 272 -8.16 36.07 -117.84
CA GLN A 272 -7.63 35.99 -119.22
C GLN A 272 -8.75 35.76 -120.26
N GLN A 273 -9.73 34.91 -119.96
CA GLN A 273 -10.88 34.67 -120.85
C GLN A 273 -11.77 35.91 -121.00
N VAL A 274 -12.05 36.61 -119.90
CA VAL A 274 -12.82 37.85 -119.90
C VAL A 274 -12.09 38.92 -120.73
N TYR A 275 -10.78 39.09 -120.51
CA TYR A 275 -9.95 40.02 -121.28
C TYR A 275 -9.97 39.69 -122.79
N ALA A 276 -9.81 38.42 -123.16
CA ALA A 276 -9.85 37.99 -124.55
C ALA A 276 -11.21 38.24 -125.21
N GLN A 277 -12.32 38.07 -124.48
CA GLN A 277 -13.66 38.41 -124.96
C GLN A 277 -13.83 39.92 -125.16
N GLN A 278 -13.37 40.74 -124.19
CA GLN A 278 -13.41 42.20 -124.31
C GLN A 278 -12.61 42.69 -125.53
N MET A 279 -11.42 42.12 -125.77
CA MET A 279 -10.61 42.46 -126.95
C MET A 279 -11.29 42.06 -128.26
N LYS A 280 -11.96 40.90 -128.31
CA LYS A 280 -12.77 40.50 -129.48
C LYS A 280 -13.93 41.45 -129.72
N GLN A 281 -14.60 41.88 -128.64
CA GLN A 281 -15.69 42.84 -128.73
C GLN A 281 -15.21 44.22 -129.20
N GLN A 282 -14.07 44.69 -128.69
CA GLN A 282 -13.44 45.93 -129.16
C GLN A 282 -13.12 45.84 -130.66
N LYS A 283 -12.41 44.80 -131.11
CA LYS A 283 -12.12 44.60 -132.53
C LYS A 283 -13.37 44.54 -133.41
N HIS A 284 -14.43 43.89 -132.93
CA HIS A 284 -15.70 43.85 -133.64
C HIS A 284 -16.35 45.24 -133.74
N ASN A 285 -16.35 46.00 -132.65
CA ASN A 285 -16.84 47.38 -132.65
C ASN A 285 -16.01 48.29 -133.56
N ASP A 286 -14.68 48.15 -133.56
CA ASP A 286 -13.77 48.89 -134.44
C ASP A 286 -14.05 48.56 -135.90
N PHE A 287 -14.22 47.28 -136.23
CA PHE A 287 -14.60 46.85 -137.58
C PHE A 287 -15.98 47.39 -138.01
N LEU A 288 -16.97 47.41 -137.11
CA LEU A 288 -18.28 48.02 -137.38
C LEU A 288 -18.16 49.53 -137.60
N LEU A 289 -17.27 50.21 -136.87
CA LEU A 289 -16.97 51.62 -137.06
C LEU A 289 -16.31 51.87 -138.42
N GLU A 290 -15.32 51.06 -138.81
CA GLU A 290 -14.67 51.13 -140.13
C GLU A 290 -15.68 50.95 -141.26
N LEU A 291 -16.53 49.91 -141.20
CA LEU A 291 -17.63 49.71 -142.15
C LEU A 291 -18.56 50.93 -142.24
N LEU A 292 -18.91 51.52 -141.10
CA LEU A 292 -19.76 52.71 -141.06
C LEU A 292 -19.07 53.92 -141.69
N ILE A 293 -17.75 54.06 -141.51
CA ILE A 293 -16.94 55.09 -142.18
C ILE A 293 -16.91 54.84 -143.69
N GLU A 294 -16.67 53.61 -144.15
CA GLU A 294 -16.68 53.25 -145.56
C GLU A 294 -18.04 53.48 -146.22
N GLU A 295 -19.14 53.11 -145.56
CA GLU A 295 -20.50 53.40 -146.03
C GLU A 295 -20.75 54.90 -146.13
N ARG A 296 -20.26 55.70 -145.17
CA ARG A 296 -20.35 57.16 -145.22
C ARG A 296 -19.53 57.73 -146.36
N LEU A 297 -18.28 57.28 -146.54
CA LEU A 297 -17.41 57.68 -147.65
C LEU A 297 -18.02 57.31 -149.00
N ALA A 298 -18.57 56.10 -149.16
CA ALA A 298 -19.24 55.68 -150.38
C ALA A 298 -20.49 56.52 -150.66
N LYS A 299 -21.27 56.89 -149.63
CA LYS A 299 -22.39 57.83 -149.75
C LYS A 299 -21.92 59.24 -150.10
N ASP A 300 -20.82 59.71 -149.52
CA ASP A 300 -20.24 61.02 -149.81
C ASP A 300 -19.66 61.06 -151.23
N ASP A 301 -19.04 59.98 -151.71
CA ASP A 301 -18.58 59.82 -153.09
C ASP A 301 -19.76 59.76 -154.07
N GLN A 302 -20.83 59.04 -153.75
CA GLN A 302 -22.06 59.07 -154.54
C GLN A 302 -22.67 60.47 -154.56
N ARG A 303 -22.73 61.16 -153.41
CA ARG A 303 -23.17 62.56 -153.33
C ARG A 303 -22.26 63.48 -154.13
N TYR A 304 -20.95 63.23 -154.13
CA TYR A 304 -19.97 64.00 -154.90
C TYR A 304 -20.14 63.77 -156.40
N LYS A 305 -20.34 62.51 -156.84
CA LYS A 305 -20.66 62.18 -158.24
C LYS A 305 -21.98 62.81 -158.68
N LEU A 306 -23.05 62.70 -157.88
CA LEU A 306 -24.32 63.38 -158.13
C LEU A 306 -24.16 64.90 -158.14
N LYS A 307 -23.30 65.46 -157.29
CA LYS A 307 -22.98 66.89 -157.29
C LYS A 307 -22.17 67.28 -158.52
N MET A 308 -21.26 66.43 -159.01
CA MET A 308 -20.51 66.65 -160.24
C MET A 308 -21.39 66.52 -161.49
N GLU A 309 -22.26 65.52 -161.55
CA GLU A 309 -23.28 65.39 -162.60
C GLU A 309 -24.23 66.58 -162.59
N LYS A 310 -24.73 66.98 -161.41
CA LYS A 310 -25.47 68.24 -161.25
C LYS A 310 -24.62 69.44 -161.62
N GLN A 311 -23.32 69.47 -161.33
CA GLN A 311 -22.46 70.58 -161.73
C GLN A 311 -22.28 70.63 -163.25
N ILE A 312 -22.18 69.48 -163.93
CA ILE A 312 -22.12 69.38 -165.39
C ILE A 312 -23.47 69.75 -166.01
N GLU A 313 -24.59 69.27 -165.47
CA GLU A 313 -25.94 69.70 -165.88
C GLU A 313 -26.17 71.17 -165.60
N THR A 314 -25.74 71.69 -164.45
CA THR A 314 -25.80 73.12 -164.15
C THR A 314 -24.79 73.90 -164.95
N ALA A 315 -23.69 73.34 -165.46
CA ALA A 315 -22.77 74.04 -166.36
C ALA A 315 -23.30 74.06 -167.79
N LYS A 316 -24.04 73.03 -168.22
CA LYS A 316 -24.84 73.04 -169.45
C LYS A 316 -25.99 74.05 -169.32
N SER A 317 -26.76 73.97 -168.23
CA SER A 317 -27.81 74.93 -167.88
C SER A 317 -27.25 76.32 -167.62
N LEU A 318 -26.05 76.50 -167.05
CA LEU A 318 -25.40 77.81 -166.89
C LEU A 318 -24.77 78.30 -168.18
N ASN A 319 -24.43 77.45 -169.15
CA ASN A 319 -24.09 77.93 -170.48
C ASN A 319 -25.37 78.45 -171.16
N GLU A 320 -26.47 77.69 -171.08
CA GLU A 320 -27.80 78.11 -171.55
C GLU A 320 -28.34 79.33 -170.77
N ASP A 321 -28.04 79.43 -169.49
CA ASP A 321 -28.43 80.50 -168.58
C ASP A 321 -27.39 81.60 -168.49
N PHE A 322 -26.15 81.47 -169.00
CA PHE A 322 -25.25 82.60 -169.26
C PHE A 322 -25.68 83.28 -170.55
N GLU A 323 -26.15 82.51 -171.53
CA GLU A 323 -26.87 83.06 -172.69
C GLU A 323 -28.16 83.78 -172.26
N ARG A 324 -28.91 83.27 -171.26
CA ARG A 324 -30.09 83.95 -170.69
C ARG A 324 -29.80 84.95 -169.55
N SER A 325 -28.68 84.89 -168.83
CA SER A 325 -28.34 85.81 -167.72
C SER A 325 -27.41 86.93 -168.17
N ARG A 326 -26.87 86.89 -169.39
CA ARG A 326 -26.56 88.11 -170.13
C ARG A 326 -27.79 89.01 -170.27
N TRP A 327 -29.00 88.44 -170.18
CA TRP A 327 -30.28 89.13 -170.22
C TRP A 327 -30.87 89.42 -168.81
N ILE A 328 -30.53 88.67 -167.75
CA ILE A 328 -31.14 88.81 -166.40
C ILE A 328 -30.23 89.39 -165.31
N ARG A 329 -28.88 89.47 -165.49
CA ARG A 329 -27.96 90.20 -164.59
C ARG A 329 -28.14 91.73 -164.56
N GLN A 330 -29.30 92.20 -165.03
CA GLN A 330 -29.85 93.51 -164.74
C GLN A 330 -30.73 93.55 -163.47
N GLN A 331 -31.04 92.43 -162.80
CA GLN A 331 -31.89 92.45 -161.60
C GLN A 331 -31.46 91.53 -160.45
N GLU A 332 -30.81 92.17 -159.47
CA GLU A 332 -31.17 92.02 -158.05
C GLU A 332 -30.60 90.84 -157.26
N ASN A 333 -29.37 91.10 -156.79
CA ASN A 333 -28.76 90.57 -155.57
C ASN A 333 -29.38 91.19 -154.29
N HIS A 334 -30.34 90.57 -153.58
CA HIS A 334 -30.65 91.15 -152.25
C HIS A 334 -31.22 90.34 -151.07
N PHE A 335 -31.40 89.01 -151.07
CA PHE A 335 -32.03 88.40 -149.88
C PHE A 335 -31.37 87.09 -149.40
N ARG A 336 -30.14 87.21 -148.90
CA ARG A 336 -29.45 86.16 -148.14
C ARG A 336 -28.90 86.72 -146.83
N GLN A 337 -29.71 86.85 -145.78
CA GLN A 337 -29.17 87.14 -144.43
C GLN A 337 -30.20 87.05 -143.28
N GLN A 338 -30.71 85.87 -142.88
CA GLN A 338 -31.56 85.85 -141.66
C GLN A 338 -31.76 84.54 -140.86
N GLU A 339 -30.79 83.62 -140.71
CA GLU A 339 -31.01 82.41 -139.88
C GLU A 339 -29.85 82.03 -138.93
N ASP A 340 -29.29 82.98 -138.17
CA ASP A 340 -28.18 82.73 -137.22
C ASP A 340 -28.52 82.97 -135.72
N MET A 341 -29.76 82.77 -135.25
CA MET A 341 -30.16 83.20 -133.89
C MET A 341 -30.79 82.17 -132.92
N ASN A 342 -30.67 80.85 -133.14
CA ASN A 342 -31.34 79.86 -132.26
C ASN A 342 -30.43 78.97 -131.38
N VAL A 343 -29.09 79.08 -131.42
CA VAL A 343 -28.20 78.10 -130.77
C VAL A 343 -27.84 78.41 -129.30
N VAL A 344 -28.17 79.59 -128.76
CA VAL A 344 -27.61 80.05 -127.46
C VAL A 344 -28.45 79.62 -126.22
N LYS A 345 -29.64 79.02 -126.37
CA LYS A 345 -30.55 78.77 -125.22
C LYS A 345 -30.38 77.45 -124.44
N GLU A 346 -29.58 76.49 -124.90
CA GLU A 346 -29.54 75.14 -124.28
C GLU A 346 -28.44 74.90 -123.23
N GLN A 347 -27.45 75.77 -123.09
CA GLN A 347 -26.26 75.47 -122.26
C GLN A 347 -26.39 75.80 -120.76
N LEU A 348 -27.48 76.44 -120.31
CA LEU A 348 -27.62 76.96 -118.94
C LEU A 348 -28.31 76.01 -117.94
N LYS A 349 -28.81 74.84 -118.38
CA LYS A 349 -29.64 73.94 -117.54
C LYS A 349 -28.85 72.83 -116.82
N MET A 350 -27.60 72.56 -117.22
CA MET A 350 -26.83 71.40 -116.76
C MET A 350 -26.04 71.61 -115.46
N PHE A 351 -25.83 72.85 -115.01
CA PHE A 351 -24.94 73.15 -113.88
C PHE A 351 -25.60 73.10 -112.49
N GLN A 352 -26.93 73.09 -112.37
CA GLN A 352 -27.63 73.14 -111.08
C GLN A 352 -27.90 71.75 -110.44
N GLU A 353 -27.82 70.65 -111.18
CA GLU A 353 -28.15 69.30 -110.67
C GLU A 353 -26.97 68.57 -110.01
N GLN A 354 -25.73 69.05 -110.16
CA GLN A 354 -24.53 68.40 -109.60
C GLN A 354 -24.25 68.81 -108.14
N GLU A 355 -24.54 70.04 -107.72
CA GLU A 355 -24.22 70.51 -106.36
C GLU A 355 -25.13 69.91 -105.27
N SER A 356 -26.37 69.52 -105.59
CA SER A 356 -27.32 68.96 -104.62
C SER A 356 -26.96 67.54 -104.15
N LYS A 357 -26.26 66.75 -104.98
CA LYS A 357 -25.95 65.33 -104.67
C LYS A 357 -24.75 65.15 -103.75
N GLU A 358 -23.84 66.13 -103.72
CA GLU A 358 -22.64 66.07 -102.85
C GLU A 358 -22.92 66.46 -101.39
N PHE A 359 -23.96 67.27 -101.15
CA PHE A 359 -24.36 67.69 -99.81
C PHE A 359 -25.00 66.54 -98.99
N ASP A 360 -25.84 65.72 -99.63
CA ASP A 360 -26.56 64.63 -98.96
C ASP A 360 -25.64 63.47 -98.54
N MET A 361 -24.61 63.17 -99.34
CA MET A 361 -23.64 62.09 -99.04
C MET A 361 -22.76 62.40 -97.82
N LYS A 362 -22.43 63.68 -97.56
CA LYS A 362 -21.64 64.08 -96.39
C LYS A 362 -22.42 63.95 -95.08
N ASN A 363 -23.72 64.24 -95.08
CA ASN A 363 -24.58 64.14 -93.89
C ASN A 363 -24.83 62.68 -93.46
N ILE A 364 -24.96 61.75 -94.41
CA ILE A 364 -25.16 60.33 -94.11
C ILE A 364 -23.93 59.71 -93.43
N ASN A 365 -22.72 60.07 -93.87
CA ASN A 365 -21.48 59.54 -93.28
C ASN A 365 -21.24 60.05 -91.85
N LEU A 366 -21.54 61.33 -91.57
CA LEU A 366 -21.44 61.89 -90.22
C LEU A 366 -22.41 61.22 -89.22
N SER A 367 -23.62 60.88 -89.65
CA SER A 367 -24.62 60.18 -88.82
C SER A 367 -24.17 58.75 -88.44
N LYS A 368 -23.62 57.99 -89.40
CA LYS A 368 -23.13 56.62 -89.17
C LYS A 368 -21.96 56.58 -88.18
N THR A 369 -21.01 57.51 -88.29
CA THR A 369 -19.87 57.58 -87.36
C THR A 369 -20.32 57.88 -85.93
N ARG A 370 -21.35 58.74 -85.77
CA ARG A 370 -21.90 59.08 -84.45
C ARG A 370 -22.60 57.89 -83.79
N GLN A 371 -23.38 57.11 -84.55
CA GLN A 371 -24.02 55.88 -84.06
C GLN A 371 -22.98 54.83 -83.64
N TYR A 372 -21.98 54.58 -84.49
CA TYR A 372 -20.89 53.64 -84.17
C TYR A 372 -20.14 54.00 -82.88
N CYS A 373 -19.84 55.29 -82.66
CA CYS A 373 -19.21 55.75 -81.42
C CYS A 373 -20.11 55.55 -80.17
N GLN A 374 -21.42 55.70 -80.31
CA GLN A 374 -22.36 55.45 -79.21
C GLN A 374 -22.45 53.96 -78.86
N ASP A 375 -22.51 53.08 -79.87
CA ASP A 375 -22.54 51.62 -79.65
C ASP A 375 -21.25 51.10 -78.99
N LEU A 376 -20.11 51.68 -79.35
CA LEU A 376 -18.81 51.34 -78.77
C LEU A 376 -18.72 51.76 -77.30
N LEU A 377 -19.19 52.97 -76.96
CA LEU A 377 -19.27 53.44 -75.57
C LEU A 377 -20.24 52.58 -74.73
N GLN A 378 -21.35 52.14 -75.31
CA GLN A 378 -22.31 51.27 -74.64
C GLN A 378 -21.71 49.88 -74.39
N THR A 379 -20.97 49.34 -75.35
CA THR A 379 -20.27 48.05 -75.21
C THR A 379 -19.18 48.11 -74.12
N ILE A 380 -18.44 49.23 -74.04
CA ILE A 380 -17.45 49.44 -72.97
C ILE A 380 -18.11 49.50 -71.59
N LYS A 381 -19.23 50.23 -71.46
CA LYS A 381 -19.99 50.30 -70.19
C LYS A 381 -20.52 48.94 -69.76
N ASN A 382 -21.04 48.14 -70.69
CA ASN A 382 -21.55 46.81 -70.37
C ASN A 382 -20.42 45.88 -69.85
N LYS A 383 -19.25 45.91 -70.50
CA LYS A 383 -18.08 45.15 -70.03
C LYS A 383 -17.59 45.61 -68.65
N GLN A 384 -17.63 46.90 -68.36
CA GLN A 384 -17.29 47.41 -67.02
C GLN A 384 -18.28 46.91 -65.95
N LEU A 385 -19.58 46.91 -66.25
CA LEU A 385 -20.60 46.38 -65.34
C LEU A 385 -20.46 44.87 -65.12
N GLU A 386 -20.10 44.10 -66.15
CA GLU A 386 -19.81 42.66 -66.03
C GLU A 386 -18.61 42.40 -65.10
N LEU A 387 -17.51 43.15 -65.28
CA LEU A 387 -16.33 43.04 -64.43
C LEU A 387 -16.61 43.44 -62.98
N GLU A 388 -17.41 44.48 -62.75
CA GLU A 388 -17.85 44.88 -61.42
C GLU A 388 -18.73 43.81 -60.78
N PHE A 389 -19.66 43.22 -61.54
CA PHE A 389 -20.50 42.14 -61.07
C PHE A 389 -19.66 40.91 -60.66
N GLU A 390 -18.74 40.46 -61.51
CA GLU A 390 -17.82 39.36 -61.21
C GLU A 390 -16.96 39.64 -59.98
N ALA A 391 -16.41 40.85 -59.86
CA ALA A 391 -15.63 41.25 -58.69
C ALA A 391 -16.46 41.22 -57.39
N THR A 392 -17.73 41.66 -57.45
CA THR A 392 -18.62 41.59 -56.29
C THR A 392 -19.02 40.17 -55.93
N GLN A 393 -19.22 39.30 -56.92
CA GLN A 393 -19.54 37.89 -56.71
C GLN A 393 -18.35 37.16 -56.07
N ASN A 394 -17.15 37.33 -56.63
CA ASN A 394 -15.91 36.77 -56.09
C ASN A 394 -15.66 37.22 -54.64
N LYS A 395 -15.93 38.50 -54.33
CA LYS A 395 -15.83 39.02 -52.96
C LYS A 395 -16.83 38.36 -52.01
N ARG A 396 -18.07 38.12 -52.45
CA ARG A 396 -19.10 37.43 -51.64
C ARG A 396 -18.72 35.97 -51.40
N GLU A 397 -18.26 35.26 -52.42
CA GLU A 397 -17.80 33.88 -52.31
C GLU A 397 -16.61 33.75 -51.35
N TYR A 398 -15.63 34.65 -51.45
CA TYR A 398 -14.52 34.71 -50.51
C TYR A 398 -14.98 34.96 -49.06
N GLN A 399 -15.93 35.88 -48.85
CA GLN A 399 -16.50 36.13 -47.52
C GLN A 399 -17.25 34.91 -46.95
N GLN A 400 -17.98 34.17 -47.79
CA GLN A 400 -18.64 32.93 -47.38
C GLN A 400 -17.63 31.84 -47.02
N GLN A 401 -16.58 31.68 -47.81
CA GLN A 401 -15.49 30.73 -47.52
C GLN A 401 -14.76 31.09 -46.22
N LEU A 402 -14.49 32.38 -45.99
CA LEU A 402 -13.89 32.85 -44.74
C LEU A 402 -14.78 32.56 -43.53
N ALA A 403 -16.09 32.81 -43.64
CA ALA A 403 -17.04 32.51 -42.58
C ALA A 403 -17.14 31.00 -42.28
N LEU A 404 -17.11 30.16 -43.31
CA LEU A 404 -17.08 28.69 -43.15
C LEU A 404 -15.77 28.21 -42.50
N GLN A 405 -14.62 28.78 -42.88
CA GLN A 405 -13.35 28.46 -42.23
C GLN A 405 -13.34 28.90 -40.76
N GLN A 406 -13.86 30.09 -40.44
CA GLN A 406 -13.97 30.56 -39.06
C GLN A 406 -14.87 29.64 -38.22
N LYS A 407 -16.02 29.21 -38.74
CA LYS A 407 -16.88 28.22 -38.08
C LYS A 407 -16.14 26.91 -37.85
N ARG A 408 -15.47 26.38 -38.87
CA ARG A 408 -14.69 25.14 -38.75
C ARG A 408 -13.59 25.24 -37.69
N LEU A 409 -12.86 26.36 -37.64
CA LEU A 409 -11.84 26.59 -36.63
C LEU A 409 -12.45 26.69 -35.23
N HIS A 410 -13.60 27.34 -35.09
CA HIS A 410 -14.35 27.39 -33.83
C HIS A 410 -14.81 26.01 -33.38
N ASP A 411 -15.32 25.17 -34.29
CA ASP A 411 -15.73 23.79 -34.00
C ASP A 411 -14.52 22.93 -33.56
N ILE A 412 -13.35 23.13 -34.18
CA ILE A 412 -12.11 22.48 -33.78
C ILE A 412 -11.65 22.94 -32.39
N GLU A 413 -11.76 24.23 -32.09
CA GLU A 413 -11.39 24.77 -30.77
C GLU A 413 -12.32 24.25 -29.68
N THR A 414 -13.63 24.20 -29.93
CA THR A 414 -14.62 23.66 -28.98
C THR A 414 -14.44 22.16 -28.73
N GLU A 415 -14.19 21.36 -29.78
CA GLU A 415 -13.88 19.93 -29.62
C GLU A 415 -12.54 19.70 -28.91
N LYS A 416 -11.50 20.50 -29.21
CA LYS A 416 -10.22 20.44 -28.47
C LYS A 416 -10.43 20.71 -26.98
N LEU A 417 -11.21 21.73 -26.63
CA LEU A 417 -11.53 22.04 -25.23
C LEU A 417 -12.36 20.92 -24.58
N ARG A 418 -13.32 20.33 -25.31
CA ARG A 418 -14.13 19.20 -24.84
C ARG A 418 -13.27 17.98 -24.51
N LEU A 419 -12.33 17.63 -25.40
CA LEU A 419 -11.39 16.53 -25.17
C LEU A 419 -10.49 16.80 -23.97
N LEU A 420 -9.99 18.03 -23.82
CA LEU A 420 -9.19 18.41 -22.66
C LEU A 420 -9.96 18.42 -21.34
N LYS A 421 -11.28 18.67 -21.36
CA LYS A 421 -12.17 18.59 -20.19
C LYS A 421 -12.56 17.15 -19.82
N ALA A 422 -12.50 16.22 -20.76
CA ALA A 422 -12.82 14.81 -20.52
C ALA A 422 -11.69 14.09 -19.78
N GLU A 423 -10.45 14.60 -19.90
CA GLU A 423 -9.29 14.08 -19.18
C GLU A 423 -9.20 14.61 -17.74
N PRO A 424 -8.70 13.81 -16.78
CA PRO A 424 -8.42 14.26 -15.43
C PRO A 424 -7.45 15.44 -15.41
N LEU A 425 -7.77 16.47 -14.62
CA LEU A 425 -6.97 17.69 -14.50
C LEU A 425 -5.53 17.41 -14.05
N GLU A 426 -5.31 16.32 -13.30
CA GLU A 426 -4.01 15.84 -12.86
C GLU A 426 -3.10 15.47 -14.03
N ILE A 427 -3.65 14.86 -15.09
CA ILE A 427 -2.90 14.47 -16.29
C ILE A 427 -2.58 15.71 -17.14
N CYS A 428 -3.54 16.64 -17.24
CA CYS A 428 -3.37 17.88 -17.99
C CYS A 428 -2.24 18.79 -17.44
N LYS A 429 -1.88 18.66 -16.16
CA LYS A 429 -0.74 19.37 -15.54
C LYS A 429 0.63 18.89 -16.03
N PHE A 430 0.75 17.64 -16.45
CA PHE A 430 2.01 17.05 -16.93
C PHE A 430 2.22 17.24 -18.44
N LEU A 431 1.23 17.81 -19.15
CA LEU A 431 1.38 18.12 -20.57
C LEU A 431 2.36 19.28 -20.78
N PRO A 432 3.21 19.22 -21.84
CA PRO A 432 4.15 20.29 -22.16
C PRO A 432 3.47 21.66 -22.26
N ILE A 433 4.16 22.73 -21.87
CA ILE A 433 3.60 24.09 -21.83
C ILE A 433 2.95 24.50 -23.15
N LYS A 434 3.57 24.13 -24.28
CA LYS A 434 3.07 24.44 -25.64
C LYS A 434 1.97 23.50 -26.16
N ALA A 435 1.61 22.44 -25.43
CA ALA A 435 0.62 21.46 -25.86
C ALA A 435 -0.83 21.94 -25.66
N ILE A 436 -1.05 22.87 -24.73
CA ILE A 436 -2.36 23.49 -24.45
C ILE A 436 -2.23 24.99 -24.67
N SER A 437 -3.14 25.59 -25.44
CA SER A 437 -3.13 27.05 -25.65
C SER A 437 -3.39 27.81 -24.35
N ASP A 438 -2.85 29.02 -24.23
CA ASP A 438 -3.01 29.83 -23.01
C ASP A 438 -4.49 30.10 -22.67
N LYS A 439 -5.34 30.25 -23.69
CA LYS A 439 -6.80 30.41 -23.53
C LYS A 439 -7.44 29.17 -22.92
N HIS A 440 -7.10 27.97 -23.42
CA HIS A 440 -7.64 26.71 -22.89
C HIS A 440 -7.10 26.40 -21.49
N ARG A 441 -5.85 26.79 -21.17
CA ARG A 441 -5.27 26.65 -19.82
C ARG A 441 -6.04 27.47 -18.78
N LEU A 442 -6.41 28.72 -19.13
CA LEU A 442 -7.23 29.59 -18.29
C LEU A 442 -8.63 28.98 -18.05
N GLU A 443 -9.27 28.45 -19.09
CA GLU A 443 -10.59 27.84 -18.98
C GLU A 443 -10.61 26.51 -18.20
N LEU A 444 -9.48 25.82 -18.10
CA LEU A 444 -9.29 24.61 -17.29
C LEU A 444 -8.81 24.92 -15.86
N GLY A 445 -8.60 26.19 -15.49
CA GLY A 445 -8.13 26.59 -14.17
C GLY A 445 -6.66 26.22 -13.89
N LEU A 446 -5.88 25.88 -14.92
CA LEU A 446 -4.47 25.53 -14.82
C LEU A 446 -3.63 26.81 -14.73
N THR A 447 -3.46 27.35 -13.52
CA THR A 447 -2.63 28.54 -13.31
C THR A 447 -1.14 28.20 -13.42
N CYS A 448 -0.38 29.00 -14.18
CA CYS A 448 1.06 28.83 -14.43
C CYS A 448 1.97 29.07 -13.19
N LYS A 449 1.47 28.90 -11.96
CA LYS A 449 2.22 29.19 -10.73
C LYS A 449 3.00 28.01 -10.14
N GLU A 450 2.87 26.79 -10.66
CA GLU A 450 3.44 25.60 -10.00
C GLU A 450 4.66 24.96 -10.69
N ILE A 451 5.25 25.56 -11.74
CA ILE A 451 6.47 25.00 -12.36
C ILE A 451 7.48 26.12 -12.65
N LYS A 452 8.03 26.69 -11.57
CA LYS A 452 9.33 27.39 -11.59
C LYS A 452 10.42 26.68 -10.79
N GLU A 453 10.12 25.53 -10.20
CA GLU A 453 11.11 24.72 -9.50
C GLU A 453 11.23 23.37 -10.21
N LYS A 454 12.47 23.04 -10.60
CA LYS A 454 12.93 21.87 -11.38
C LYS A 454 13.09 22.13 -12.88
N VAL A 455 13.98 23.08 -13.20
CA VAL A 455 15.09 22.80 -14.13
C VAL A 455 16.35 22.76 -13.31
#